data_AF-A0A358AD08-F1
#
_entry.id   AF-A0A358AD08-F1
#
_cell.length_a   1.000
_cell.length_b   1.000
_cell.length_c   1.000
_cell.angle_alpha   90.00
_cell.angle_beta   90.00
_cell.angle_gamma   90.00
#
_symmetry.space_group_name_H-M   'P 1'
#
loop_
_entity.id
_entity.type
_entity.pdbx_description
1 polymer ?
#
loop_
_entity_poly.entity_id
_entity_poly.type
_entity_poly.pdbx_seq_one_letter_code
_entity_poly.pdbx_strand_id
1 'polypeptide(L)'
;FKVHRKLGRFCREIQYADEFEKLLIKNKINYKREYKLKDFVSESPKGNIVDFLIEEKIIIDFKSKKFVTKEDYVQMQRYLQSVNLELDMIINFRNTYLKPTRVLNSRYSGFVNSNRNKSHLDHSGVHSGNLDVDSGHSDRSKGFTLVETIIYVAIIGGVIATFVSFSMNISNARNKTYVQEETQANARVALNIITQKIQSASGVNISASVFGIDPGVLSLAMSSSTLNPTIINLSADDGQLQIKEGNNATTTITTERVQINNLIFTNFSASSTRENIGVDLTVGYVSSTDINFQSSQTLHTAVSVRE
;
A
#
# COMPACT_ATOMS: atom_id res chain seq x y z
N PHE A 1 4.47 -16.47 -2.24
CA PHE A 1 4.64 -16.26 -0.78
C PHE A 1 5.84 -16.99 -0.16
N LYS A 2 5.96 -18.33 -0.27
CA LYS A 2 7.09 -19.09 0.33
C LYS A 2 8.47 -18.54 -0.08
N VAL A 3 8.65 -18.20 -1.36
CA VAL A 3 9.88 -17.58 -1.90
C VAL A 3 10.24 -16.27 -1.18
N HIS A 4 9.29 -15.35 -1.04
CA HIS A 4 9.50 -14.05 -0.38
C HIS A 4 9.87 -14.19 1.09
N ARG A 5 9.25 -15.15 1.81
CA ARG A 5 9.64 -15.46 3.20
C ARG A 5 11.05 -16.01 3.33
N LYS A 6 11.55 -16.73 2.33
CA LYS A 6 12.87 -17.36 2.34
C LYS A 6 13.98 -16.37 1.95
N LEU A 7 13.77 -15.61 0.88
CA LEU A 7 14.80 -14.72 0.30
C LEU A 7 14.70 -13.26 0.77
N GLY A 8 13.59 -12.85 1.35
CA GLY A 8 13.34 -11.45 1.68
C GLY A 8 13.14 -10.57 0.43
N ARG A 9 13.41 -9.27 0.55
CA ARG A 9 13.03 -8.23 -0.44
C ARG A 9 14.18 -7.62 -1.26
N PHE A 10 15.42 -8.09 -1.05
CA PHE A 10 16.63 -7.45 -1.58
C PHE A 10 17.38 -8.31 -2.61
N CYS A 11 16.78 -9.41 -3.06
CA CYS A 11 17.36 -10.26 -4.09
C CYS A 11 17.02 -9.74 -5.50
N ARG A 12 17.74 -10.25 -6.50
CA ARG A 12 17.46 -10.00 -7.92
C ARG A 12 16.33 -10.89 -8.42
N GLU A 13 15.67 -10.48 -9.50
CA GLU A 13 14.57 -11.23 -10.14
C GLU A 13 14.96 -12.67 -10.46
N ILE A 14 16.18 -12.90 -10.98
CA ILE A 14 16.69 -14.24 -11.27
C ILE A 14 16.76 -15.15 -10.03
N GLN A 15 17.14 -14.60 -8.87
CA GLN A 15 17.23 -15.37 -7.63
C GLN A 15 15.83 -15.77 -7.13
N TYR A 16 14.83 -14.91 -7.34
CA TYR A 16 13.44 -15.25 -7.05
C TYR A 16 12.90 -16.31 -8.02
N ALA A 17 13.25 -16.22 -9.30
CA ALA A 17 12.93 -17.21 -10.32
C ALA A 17 13.49 -18.60 -9.95
N ASP A 18 14.78 -18.67 -9.58
CA ASP A 18 15.44 -19.92 -9.21
C ASP A 18 14.78 -20.60 -8.00
N GLU A 19 14.43 -19.83 -6.96
CA GLU A 19 13.74 -20.38 -5.79
C GLU A 19 12.29 -20.73 -6.05
N PHE A 20 11.61 -19.99 -6.93
CA PHE A 20 10.26 -20.33 -7.35
C PHE A 20 10.22 -21.63 -8.14
N GLU A 21 11.16 -21.82 -9.06
CA GLU A 21 11.31 -23.03 -9.86
C GLU A 21 11.48 -24.28 -9.00
N LYS A 22 12.37 -24.23 -7.98
CA LYS A 22 12.54 -25.33 -7.02
C LYS A 22 11.23 -25.71 -6.33
N LEU A 23 10.39 -24.72 -6.02
CA LEU A 23 9.08 -24.97 -5.42
C LEU A 23 8.09 -25.56 -6.43
N LEU A 24 8.09 -25.13 -7.69
CA LEU A 24 7.24 -25.70 -8.74
C LEU A 24 7.55 -27.19 -8.95
N ILE A 25 8.84 -27.54 -9.10
CA ILE A 25 9.31 -28.93 -9.21
C ILE A 25 8.87 -29.74 -8.00
N LYS A 26 9.11 -29.22 -6.78
CA LYS A 26 8.72 -29.90 -5.53
C LYS A 26 7.21 -30.17 -5.44
N ASN A 27 6.38 -29.27 -5.96
CA ASN A 27 4.92 -29.42 -5.95
C ASN A 27 4.39 -30.10 -7.22
N LYS A 28 5.25 -30.57 -8.14
CA LYS A 28 4.88 -31.21 -9.40
C LYS A 28 3.96 -30.36 -10.28
N ILE A 29 4.17 -29.04 -10.30
CA ILE A 29 3.41 -28.11 -11.14
C ILE A 29 4.08 -28.03 -12.51
N ASN A 30 3.31 -28.13 -13.60
CA ASN A 30 3.84 -28.01 -14.95
C ASN A 30 4.14 -26.55 -15.29
N TYR A 31 5.35 -26.26 -15.77
CA TYR A 31 5.78 -24.91 -16.11
C TYR A 31 6.78 -24.89 -17.27
N LYS A 32 6.88 -23.74 -17.94
CA LYS A 32 7.96 -23.39 -18.86
C LYS A 32 8.61 -22.10 -18.37
N ARG A 33 9.93 -22.11 -18.14
CA ARG A 33 10.72 -20.96 -17.70
C ARG A 33 11.23 -20.16 -18.90
N GLU A 34 11.34 -18.83 -18.76
CA GLU A 34 11.84 -17.90 -19.78
C GLU A 34 11.16 -18.14 -21.14
N TYR A 35 9.84 -18.27 -21.10
CA TYR A 35 9.06 -18.71 -22.23
C TYR A 35 8.87 -17.57 -23.23
N LYS A 36 9.18 -17.84 -24.50
CA LYS A 36 9.02 -16.87 -25.58
C LYS A 36 7.58 -16.93 -26.08
N LEU A 37 6.84 -15.82 -25.99
CA LEU A 37 5.41 -15.80 -26.34
C LEU A 37 5.13 -16.16 -27.81
N LYS A 38 6.10 -15.95 -28.70
CA LYS A 38 6.02 -16.38 -30.11
C LYS A 38 5.87 -17.90 -30.27
N ASP A 39 6.34 -18.69 -29.30
CA ASP A 39 6.28 -20.14 -29.33
C ASP A 39 4.86 -20.63 -28.93
N PHE A 40 3.99 -19.72 -28.48
CA PHE A 40 2.59 -19.98 -28.16
C PHE A 40 1.67 -19.65 -29.34
N VAL A 41 1.87 -18.48 -29.96
CA VAL A 41 1.14 -18.01 -31.15
C VAL A 41 2.12 -17.34 -32.11
N SER A 42 2.16 -17.82 -33.36
CA SER A 42 3.11 -17.37 -34.40
C SER A 42 3.01 -15.88 -34.77
N GLU A 43 1.89 -15.23 -34.45
CA GLU A 43 1.60 -13.82 -34.77
C GLU A 43 2.04 -12.83 -33.67
N SER A 44 2.63 -13.31 -32.57
CA SER A 44 3.11 -12.44 -31.49
C SER A 44 4.33 -11.59 -31.91
N PRO A 45 4.44 -10.32 -31.48
CA PRO A 45 5.62 -9.47 -31.73
C PRO A 45 6.92 -10.12 -31.27
N LYS A 46 8.00 -9.97 -32.07
CA LYS A 46 9.34 -10.51 -31.75
C LYS A 46 9.89 -9.85 -30.47
N GLY A 47 10.41 -10.68 -29.55
CA GLY A 47 11.23 -10.23 -28.41
C GLY A 47 10.58 -10.30 -27.02
N ASN A 48 9.32 -10.71 -26.91
CA ASN A 48 8.63 -10.81 -25.62
C ASN A 48 8.90 -12.17 -24.94
N ILE A 49 9.58 -12.13 -23.80
CA ILE A 49 9.91 -13.29 -22.96
C ILE A 49 9.28 -13.07 -21.59
N VAL A 50 8.64 -14.10 -21.07
CA VAL A 50 8.03 -14.08 -19.73
C VAL A 50 8.76 -15.03 -18.80
N ASP A 51 8.81 -14.73 -17.50
CA ASP A 51 9.60 -15.54 -16.56
C ASP A 51 9.07 -16.96 -16.44
N PHE A 52 7.73 -17.11 -16.34
CA PHE A 52 7.10 -18.43 -16.29
C PHE A 52 5.76 -18.46 -17.05
N LEU A 53 5.53 -19.57 -17.75
CA LEU A 53 4.21 -20.01 -18.19
C LEU A 53 3.82 -21.23 -17.36
N ILE A 54 2.76 -21.13 -16.57
CA ILE A 54 2.25 -22.18 -15.68
C ILE A 54 1.04 -22.84 -16.33
N GLU A 55 1.07 -24.17 -16.42
CA GLU A 55 -0.01 -25.02 -16.95
C GLU A 55 -0.58 -24.57 -18.31
N GLU A 56 0.23 -23.86 -19.12
CA GLU A 56 -0.20 -23.28 -20.41
C GLU A 56 -1.40 -22.32 -20.31
N LYS A 57 -1.67 -21.81 -19.10
CA LYS A 57 -2.84 -20.96 -18.80
C LYS A 57 -2.49 -19.62 -18.18
N ILE A 58 -1.43 -19.59 -17.37
CA ILE A 58 -1.11 -18.43 -16.54
C ILE A 58 0.32 -17.98 -16.85
N ILE A 59 0.48 -16.72 -17.20
CA ILE A 59 1.79 -16.09 -17.31
C ILE A 59 2.15 -15.45 -15.97
N ILE A 60 3.43 -15.49 -15.64
CA ILE A 60 3.97 -14.86 -14.44
C ILE A 60 5.20 -14.05 -14.83
N ASP A 61 5.25 -12.82 -14.31
CA ASP A 61 6.36 -11.88 -14.45
C ASP A 61 6.81 -11.41 -13.06
N PHE A 62 8.10 -11.54 -12.79
CA PHE A 62 8.75 -11.19 -11.53
C PHE A 62 9.36 -9.81 -11.63
N LYS A 63 9.16 -9.03 -10.56
CA LYS A 63 9.69 -7.68 -10.45
C LYS A 63 10.42 -7.48 -9.13
N SER A 64 11.52 -6.72 -9.15
CA SER A 64 12.29 -6.33 -7.95
C SER A 64 12.48 -4.82 -7.86
N LYS A 65 11.38 -4.06 -7.98
CA LYS A 65 11.40 -2.59 -8.05
C LYS A 65 10.51 -1.90 -7.02
N LYS A 66 10.75 -0.61 -6.78
CA LYS A 66 10.11 0.12 -5.67
C LYS A 66 8.59 0.09 -5.79
N PHE A 67 8.06 0.22 -7.00
CA PHE A 67 6.63 0.15 -7.30
C PHE A 67 6.40 -0.48 -8.69
N VAL A 68 5.27 -1.18 -8.86
CA VAL A 68 4.77 -1.61 -10.18
C VAL A 68 4.12 -0.39 -10.84
N THR A 69 4.47 -0.11 -12.10
CA THR A 69 4.01 1.07 -12.84
C THR A 69 2.94 0.70 -13.86
N LYS A 70 2.30 1.71 -14.45
CA LYS A 70 1.26 1.50 -15.47
C LYS A 70 1.83 0.85 -16.74
N GLU A 71 3.09 1.12 -17.04
CA GLU A 71 3.81 0.56 -18.20
C GLU A 71 3.96 -0.96 -18.08
N ASP A 72 4.20 -1.49 -16.88
CA ASP A 72 4.24 -2.95 -16.65
C ASP A 72 2.88 -3.57 -16.93
N TYR A 73 1.82 -2.95 -16.41
CA TYR A 73 0.46 -3.43 -16.60
C TYR A 73 0.09 -3.44 -18.09
N VAL A 74 0.43 -2.37 -18.82
CA VAL A 74 0.21 -2.27 -20.26
C VAL A 74 1.08 -3.27 -21.04
N GLN A 75 2.29 -3.57 -20.58
CA GLN A 75 3.12 -4.65 -21.15
C GLN A 75 2.44 -6.00 -21.01
N MET A 76 1.98 -6.34 -19.80
CA MET A 76 1.32 -7.62 -19.54
C MET A 76 -0.03 -7.76 -20.26
N GLN A 77 -0.81 -6.68 -20.36
CA GLN A 77 -2.04 -6.68 -21.16
C GLN A 77 -1.75 -6.97 -22.64
N ARG A 78 -0.69 -6.40 -23.21
CA ARG A 78 -0.27 -6.69 -24.59
C ARG A 78 0.11 -8.17 -24.74
N TYR A 79 0.82 -8.72 -23.76
CA TYR A 79 1.24 -10.12 -23.77
C TYR A 79 0.02 -11.04 -23.76
N LEU A 80 -0.90 -10.85 -22.82
CA LEU A 80 -2.14 -11.62 -22.73
C LEU A 80 -2.98 -11.56 -24.00
N GLN A 81 -3.10 -10.38 -24.61
CA GLN A 81 -3.84 -10.22 -25.87
C GLN A 81 -3.16 -10.95 -27.03
N SER A 82 -1.83 -10.91 -27.12
CA SER A 82 -1.10 -11.58 -28.21
C SER A 82 -1.17 -13.11 -28.17
N VAL A 83 -1.37 -13.69 -26.99
CA VAL A 83 -1.39 -15.16 -26.79
C VAL A 83 -2.77 -15.69 -26.43
N ASN A 84 -3.79 -14.83 -26.40
CA ASN A 84 -5.17 -15.12 -26.00
C ASN A 84 -5.26 -15.94 -24.68
N LEU A 85 -4.56 -15.49 -23.64
CA LEU A 85 -4.67 -16.07 -22.30
C LEU A 85 -5.53 -15.18 -21.40
N GLU A 86 -6.14 -15.79 -20.40
CA GLU A 86 -7.08 -15.14 -19.49
C GLU A 86 -6.37 -14.30 -18.41
N LEU A 87 -5.25 -14.82 -17.88
CA LEU A 87 -4.64 -14.33 -16.64
C LEU A 87 -3.12 -14.22 -16.74
N ASP A 88 -2.61 -13.06 -16.34
CA ASP A 88 -1.20 -12.84 -16.03
C ASP A 88 -1.05 -12.35 -14.58
N MET A 89 0.12 -12.62 -13.98
CA MET A 89 0.44 -12.21 -12.63
C MET A 89 1.79 -11.48 -12.56
N ILE A 90 1.74 -10.22 -12.13
CA ILE A 90 2.94 -9.44 -11.80
C ILE A 90 3.24 -9.63 -10.31
N ILE A 91 4.44 -10.14 -10.00
CA ILE A 91 4.86 -10.41 -8.62
C ILE A 91 6.07 -9.55 -8.28
N ASN A 92 5.83 -8.46 -7.55
CA ASN A 92 6.89 -7.57 -7.08
C ASN A 92 7.42 -7.98 -5.70
N PHE A 93 8.64 -8.52 -5.67
CA PHE A 93 9.28 -9.02 -4.46
C PHE A 93 9.93 -7.95 -3.59
N ARG A 94 10.11 -6.71 -4.08
CA ARG A 94 10.73 -5.63 -3.29
C ARG A 94 9.79 -5.05 -2.22
N ASN A 95 8.49 -5.34 -2.30
CA ASN A 95 7.52 -4.88 -1.31
C ASN A 95 7.74 -5.57 0.05
N THR A 96 7.48 -4.84 1.14
CA THR A 96 7.52 -5.37 2.52
C THR A 96 6.61 -6.59 2.68
N TYR A 97 5.44 -6.56 2.05
CA TYR A 97 4.54 -7.71 1.93
C TYR A 97 4.33 -8.00 0.45
N LEU A 98 4.47 -9.28 0.09
CA LEU A 98 4.24 -9.72 -1.28
C LEU A 98 2.77 -9.50 -1.64
N LYS A 99 2.52 -8.71 -2.69
CA LYS A 99 1.18 -8.45 -3.23
C LYS A 99 1.18 -8.84 -4.72
N PRO A 100 0.83 -10.09 -5.07
CA PRO A 100 0.66 -10.48 -6.46
C PRO A 100 -0.45 -9.65 -7.11
N THR A 101 -0.13 -8.96 -8.20
CA THR A 101 -1.10 -8.19 -8.98
C THR A 101 -1.61 -9.05 -10.11
N ARG A 102 -2.93 -9.16 -10.25
CA ARG A 102 -3.58 -9.89 -11.34
C ARG A 102 -3.87 -8.96 -12.50
N VAL A 103 -3.52 -9.37 -13.71
CA VAL A 103 -3.88 -8.71 -14.96
C VAL A 103 -4.83 -9.63 -15.70
N LEU A 104 -6.04 -9.13 -16.01
CA LEU A 104 -7.07 -9.91 -16.69
C LEU A 104 -7.20 -9.47 -18.14
N ASN A 105 -7.36 -10.45 -19.02
CA ASN A 105 -7.67 -10.21 -20.42
C ASN A 105 -9.19 -10.20 -20.64
N SER A 106 -9.78 -9.01 -20.73
CA SER A 106 -11.20 -8.86 -21.04
C SER A 106 -11.59 -9.33 -22.45
N ARG A 107 -10.61 -9.55 -23.33
CA ARG A 107 -10.80 -10.06 -24.69
C ARG A 107 -10.54 -11.56 -24.81
N TYR A 108 -10.38 -12.26 -23.68
CA TYR A 108 -10.22 -13.71 -23.70
C TYR A 108 -11.47 -14.37 -24.25
N SER A 109 -11.37 -14.83 -25.49
CA SER A 109 -12.31 -15.76 -26.09
C SER A 109 -11.75 -17.15 -25.82
N GLY A 110 -12.21 -17.78 -24.73
CA GLY A 110 -11.94 -19.20 -24.48
C GLY A 110 -12.26 -20.00 -25.74
N PHE A 111 -11.53 -21.10 -25.99
CA PHE A 111 -11.64 -21.90 -27.22
C PHE A 111 -13.11 -22.25 -27.52
N VAL A 112 -13.77 -21.43 -28.35
CA VAL A 112 -15.07 -21.73 -28.94
C VAL A 112 -14.75 -22.64 -30.11
N ASN A 113 -15.26 -23.87 -30.04
CA ASN A 113 -15.17 -24.86 -31.10
C ASN A 113 -15.83 -24.27 -32.36
N SER A 114 -15.03 -23.68 -33.24
CA SER A 114 -15.47 -23.10 -34.51
C SER A 114 -15.70 -24.21 -35.52
N ASN A 115 -16.77 -24.98 -35.29
CA ASN A 115 -17.33 -25.89 -36.27
C ASN A 115 -18.81 -25.57 -36.50
N ARG A 116 -19.10 -24.32 -36.88
CA ARG A 116 -20.34 -23.99 -37.60
C ARG A 116 -20.06 -22.95 -38.68
N ASN A 117 -20.34 -23.39 -39.91
CA ASN A 117 -20.66 -22.63 -41.12
C ASN A 117 -19.52 -21.97 -41.89
N LYS A 118 -18.81 -22.82 -42.66
CA LYS A 118 -18.42 -22.49 -44.03
C LYS A 118 -19.48 -23.02 -44.99
N SER A 119 -20.31 -22.13 -45.55
CA SER A 119 -20.81 -22.20 -46.92
C SER A 119 -21.60 -20.92 -47.17
N HIS A 120 -21.00 -20.00 -47.93
CA HIS A 120 -21.23 -19.84 -49.37
C HIS A 120 -22.65 -19.38 -49.69
N LEU A 121 -22.71 -18.09 -50.06
CA LEU A 121 -23.73 -17.48 -50.90
C LEU A 121 -23.93 -18.35 -52.15
N ASP A 122 -25.16 -18.78 -52.43
CA ASP A 122 -25.77 -18.51 -53.73
C ASP A 122 -27.26 -18.86 -53.77
N HIS A 123 -27.93 -18.16 -54.68
CA HIS A 123 -29.35 -18.17 -54.96
C HIS A 123 -29.90 -19.51 -55.49
N SER A 124 -31.17 -19.76 -55.11
CA SER A 124 -32.25 -20.41 -55.88
C SER A 124 -31.99 -21.78 -56.54
N GLY A 125 -32.66 -22.80 -56.01
CA GLY A 125 -32.79 -24.11 -56.66
C GLY A 125 -33.73 -25.04 -55.89
N VAL A 126 -34.97 -25.12 -56.39
CA VAL A 126 -35.99 -26.18 -56.26
C VAL A 126 -35.42 -27.58 -55.93
N HIS A 127 -35.95 -28.29 -54.92
CA HIS A 127 -36.77 -29.51 -55.05
C HIS A 127 -37.02 -30.21 -53.70
N SER A 128 -38.14 -30.95 -53.69
CA SER A 128 -38.78 -31.67 -52.60
C SER A 128 -37.94 -32.74 -51.90
N GLY A 129 -38.21 -32.95 -50.62
CA GLY A 129 -37.79 -34.13 -49.86
C GLY A 129 -38.35 -34.12 -48.44
N ASN A 130 -39.17 -35.12 -48.12
CA ASN A 130 -39.92 -35.30 -46.87
C ASN A 130 -39.09 -35.06 -45.59
N LEU A 131 -39.69 -34.34 -44.65
CA LEU A 131 -39.24 -34.21 -43.26
C LEU A 131 -40.12 -35.09 -42.37
N ASP A 132 -39.53 -36.15 -41.85
CA ASP A 132 -40.03 -36.83 -40.65
C ASP A 132 -39.98 -35.83 -39.48
N VAL A 133 -41.15 -35.52 -38.95
CA VAL A 133 -41.33 -34.64 -37.80
C VAL A 133 -41.07 -35.45 -36.54
N ASP A 134 -39.83 -35.41 -36.06
CA ASP A 134 -39.52 -35.78 -34.68
C ASP A 134 -40.02 -34.66 -33.74
N SER A 135 -41.09 -34.97 -33.00
CA SER A 135 -41.74 -34.06 -32.07
C SER A 135 -40.87 -33.84 -30.83
N GLY A 136 -40.05 -32.81 -30.87
CA GLY A 136 -39.33 -32.27 -29.72
C GLY A 136 -40.28 -31.92 -28.57
N HIS A 137 -40.10 -32.56 -27.42
CA HIS A 137 -40.73 -32.15 -26.18
C HIS A 137 -40.21 -30.75 -25.80
N SER A 138 -41.09 -29.75 -25.84
CA SER A 138 -40.81 -28.43 -25.29
C SER A 138 -40.89 -28.51 -23.76
N ASP A 139 -39.73 -28.44 -23.10
CA ASP A 139 -39.68 -28.18 -21.66
C ASP A 139 -40.31 -26.80 -21.41
N ARG A 140 -41.53 -26.79 -20.86
CA ARG A 140 -42.18 -25.56 -20.39
C ARG A 140 -41.33 -24.98 -19.26
N SER A 141 -40.72 -23.82 -19.50
CA SER A 141 -40.12 -23.01 -18.44
C SER A 141 -41.20 -22.61 -17.43
N LYS A 142 -41.10 -23.17 -16.22
CA LYS A 142 -42.01 -22.86 -15.11
C LYS A 142 -41.81 -21.40 -14.71
N GLY A 143 -42.86 -20.58 -14.78
CA GLY A 143 -42.84 -19.20 -14.34
C GLY A 143 -42.71 -19.08 -12.81
N PHE A 144 -42.03 -18.03 -12.35
CA PHE A 144 -41.81 -17.76 -10.93
C PHE A 144 -43.12 -17.39 -10.21
N THR A 145 -43.26 -17.84 -8.96
CA THR A 145 -44.43 -17.51 -8.12
C THR A 145 -44.21 -16.20 -7.37
N LEU A 146 -45.29 -15.46 -7.08
CA LEU A 146 -45.22 -14.18 -6.35
C LEU A 146 -44.61 -14.33 -4.95
N VAL A 147 -44.88 -15.46 -4.29
CA VAL A 147 -44.33 -15.78 -2.97
C VAL A 147 -42.82 -15.95 -3.02
N GLU A 148 -42.29 -16.61 -4.05
CA GLU A 148 -40.86 -16.80 -4.23
C GLU A 148 -40.13 -15.46 -4.46
N THR A 149 -40.70 -14.56 -5.29
CA THR A 149 -40.15 -13.22 -5.50
C THR A 149 -40.09 -12.40 -4.21
N ILE A 150 -41.12 -12.48 -3.35
CA ILE A 150 -41.15 -11.76 -2.07
C ILE A 150 -40.06 -12.29 -1.13
N ILE A 151 -39.88 -13.61 -1.07
CA ILE A 151 -38.83 -14.23 -0.24
C ILE A 151 -37.43 -13.81 -0.74
N TYR A 152 -37.18 -13.78 -2.05
CA TYR A 152 -35.90 -13.32 -2.58
C TYR A 152 -35.60 -11.85 -2.24
N VAL A 153 -36.59 -10.96 -2.40
CA VAL A 153 -36.41 -9.53 -2.07
C VAL A 153 -36.11 -9.35 -0.58
N ALA A 154 -36.77 -10.11 0.30
CA ALA A 154 -36.53 -10.05 1.74
C ALA A 154 -35.11 -10.50 2.10
N ILE A 155 -34.64 -11.62 1.54
CA ILE A 155 -33.29 -12.15 1.79
C ILE A 155 -32.22 -11.20 1.23
N ILE A 156 -32.38 -10.76 -0.01
CA ILE A 156 -31.43 -9.84 -0.68
C ILE A 156 -31.36 -8.51 0.07
N GLY A 157 -32.50 -7.95 0.48
CA GLY A 157 -32.56 -6.72 1.27
C GLY A 157 -31.81 -6.85 2.59
N GLY A 158 -31.98 -7.96 3.31
CA GLY A 158 -31.24 -8.25 4.54
C GLY A 158 -29.73 -8.33 4.31
N VAL A 159 -29.30 -9.05 3.28
CA VAL A 159 -27.87 -9.17 2.94
C VAL A 159 -27.27 -7.81 2.56
N ILE A 160 -27.95 -7.01 1.75
CA ILE A 160 -27.49 -5.67 1.38
C ILE A 160 -27.35 -4.77 2.61
N ALA A 161 -28.33 -4.77 3.52
CA ALA A 161 -28.27 -3.95 4.74
C ALA A 161 -27.06 -4.33 5.63
N THR A 162 -26.79 -5.63 5.80
CA THR A 162 -25.62 -6.09 6.55
C THR A 162 -24.31 -5.67 5.87
N PHE A 163 -24.25 -5.73 4.54
CA PHE A 163 -23.08 -5.33 3.78
C PHE A 163 -22.81 -3.82 3.87
N VAL A 164 -23.85 -3.00 3.80
CA VAL A 164 -23.74 -1.54 3.99
C VAL A 164 -23.24 -1.20 5.39
N SER A 165 -23.81 -1.85 6.42
CA SER A 165 -23.35 -1.67 7.80
C SER A 165 -21.87 -2.05 7.97
N PHE A 166 -21.46 -3.19 7.42
CA PHE A 166 -20.06 -3.63 7.44
C PHE A 166 -19.13 -2.64 6.70
N SER A 167 -19.57 -2.09 5.57
CA SER A 167 -18.82 -1.07 4.82
C SER A 167 -18.63 0.23 5.61
N MET A 168 -19.65 0.68 6.35
CA MET A 168 -19.50 1.85 7.22
C MET A 168 -18.51 1.59 8.37
N ASN A 169 -18.56 0.40 8.98
CA ASN A 169 -17.61 -0.01 10.01
C ASN A 169 -16.15 0.01 9.49
N ILE A 170 -15.90 -0.47 8.27
CA ILE A 170 -14.55 -0.44 7.68
C ILE A 170 -14.09 1.01 7.40
N SER A 171 -15.01 1.90 7.02
CA SER A 171 -14.66 3.28 6.68
C SER A 171 -14.25 4.09 7.90
N ASN A 172 -14.98 3.97 9.01
CA ASN A 172 -14.64 4.64 10.27
C ASN A 172 -13.31 4.13 10.84
N ALA A 173 -13.02 2.84 10.66
CA ALA A 173 -11.73 2.26 11.03
C ALA A 173 -10.55 2.85 10.24
N ARG A 174 -10.74 3.19 8.95
CA ARG A 174 -9.69 3.81 8.14
C ARG A 174 -9.30 5.21 8.62
N ASN A 175 -10.29 6.06 8.92
CA ASN A 175 -10.02 7.44 9.39
C ASN A 175 -9.26 7.43 10.71
N LYS A 176 -9.67 6.57 11.65
CA LYS A 176 -8.97 6.38 12.92
C LYS A 176 -7.53 5.93 12.72
N THR A 177 -7.30 4.97 11.81
CA THR A 177 -5.95 4.48 11.49
C THR A 177 -5.08 5.58 10.90
N TYR A 178 -5.61 6.37 9.96
CA TYR A 178 -4.89 7.48 9.33
C TYR A 178 -4.44 8.54 10.36
N VAL A 179 -5.34 8.94 11.25
CA VAL A 179 -5.05 9.97 12.26
C VAL A 179 -4.03 9.49 13.29
N GLN A 180 -4.08 8.21 13.66
CA GLN A 180 -3.07 7.57 14.51
C GLN A 180 -1.69 7.55 13.83
N GLU A 181 -1.62 7.18 12.55
CA GLU A 181 -0.37 7.17 11.79
C GLU A 181 0.25 8.57 11.66
N GLU A 182 -0.55 9.60 11.34
CA GLU A 182 -0.09 10.98 11.23
C GLU A 182 0.44 11.51 12.58
N THR A 183 -0.31 11.28 13.67
CA THR A 183 0.10 11.71 15.02
C THR A 183 1.41 11.04 15.43
N GLN A 184 1.50 9.71 15.25
CA GLN A 184 2.68 8.94 15.61
C GLN A 184 3.91 9.32 14.78
N ALA A 185 3.73 9.56 13.47
CA ALA A 185 4.82 9.99 12.59
C ALA A 185 5.39 11.35 13.03
N ASN A 186 4.52 12.34 13.27
CA ASN A 186 4.94 13.66 13.72
C ASN A 186 5.60 13.61 15.11
N ALA A 187 5.04 12.86 16.07
CA ALA A 187 5.63 12.70 17.40
C ALA A 187 7.04 12.11 17.35
N ARG A 188 7.26 11.07 16.51
CA ARG A 188 8.59 10.47 16.32
C ARG A 188 9.57 11.44 15.67
N VAL A 189 9.16 12.15 14.62
CA VAL A 189 10.02 13.12 13.92
C VAL A 189 10.43 14.26 14.85
N ALA A 190 9.47 14.84 15.56
CA ALA A 190 9.69 15.86 16.57
C ALA A 190 10.71 15.41 17.62
N LEU A 191 10.46 14.26 18.26
CA LEU A 191 11.36 13.75 19.31
C LEU A 191 12.76 13.42 18.79
N ASN A 192 12.86 12.84 17.59
CA ASN A 192 14.15 12.51 16.97
C ASN A 192 14.96 13.77 16.69
N ILE A 193 14.32 14.84 16.18
CA ILE A 193 15.00 16.10 15.92
C ILE A 193 15.44 16.74 17.24
N ILE A 194 14.56 16.83 18.24
CA ILE A 194 14.92 17.37 19.56
C ILE A 194 16.12 16.62 20.15
N THR A 195 16.04 15.28 20.16
CA THR A 195 17.11 14.41 20.65
C THR A 195 18.41 14.64 19.89
N GLN A 196 18.35 14.70 18.55
CA GLN A 196 19.52 14.95 17.72
C GLN A 196 20.14 16.32 18.01
N LYS A 197 19.33 17.37 18.18
CA LYS A 197 19.82 18.72 18.50
C LYS A 197 20.50 18.75 19.86
N ILE A 198 19.91 18.14 20.89
CA ILE A 198 20.53 18.01 22.22
C ILE A 198 21.85 17.26 22.13
N GLN A 199 21.90 16.13 21.40
CA GLN A 199 23.13 15.36 21.21
C GLN A 199 24.19 16.09 20.40
N SER A 200 23.82 17.04 19.54
CA SER A 200 24.76 17.83 18.73
C SER A 200 25.20 19.14 19.39
N ALA A 201 24.58 19.50 20.52
CA ALA A 201 24.91 20.69 21.26
C ALA A 201 26.27 20.55 21.94
N SER A 202 26.95 21.67 22.15
CA SER A 202 28.12 21.76 23.03
C SER A 202 27.75 22.16 24.46
N GLY A 203 26.50 22.56 24.69
CA GLY A 203 25.96 22.86 26.01
C GLY A 203 24.52 23.37 25.97
N VAL A 204 23.96 23.69 27.14
CA VAL A 204 22.60 24.22 27.30
C VAL A 204 22.66 25.64 27.85
N ASN A 205 21.98 26.58 27.18
CA ASN A 205 21.87 27.96 27.64
C ASN A 205 20.78 28.05 28.71
N ILE A 206 21.14 27.76 29.96
CA ILE A 206 20.17 27.66 31.08
C ILE A 206 19.32 28.92 31.24
N SER A 207 19.93 30.11 31.17
CA SER A 207 19.24 31.39 31.34
C SER A 207 18.29 31.75 30.19
N ALA A 208 18.51 31.19 29.01
CA ALA A 208 17.65 31.37 27.83
C ALA A 208 16.66 30.21 27.64
N SER A 209 16.65 29.24 28.56
CA SER A 209 15.77 28.08 28.55
C SER A 209 14.72 28.21 29.65
N VAL A 210 13.58 27.58 29.43
CA VAL A 210 12.42 27.56 30.32
C VAL A 210 12.09 26.09 30.60
N PHE A 211 12.37 25.64 31.81
CA PHE A 211 12.26 24.24 32.24
C PHE A 211 11.07 24.01 33.18
N GLY A 212 10.55 22.79 33.20
CA GLY A 212 9.53 22.33 34.16
C GLY A 212 8.14 22.91 33.98
N ILE A 213 7.89 23.64 32.89
CA ILE A 213 6.59 24.21 32.55
C ILE A 213 6.25 23.91 31.08
N ASP A 214 4.96 23.99 30.78
CA ASP A 214 4.40 23.86 29.44
C ASP A 214 3.77 25.21 29.01
N PRO A 215 4.12 25.77 27.83
CA PRO A 215 5.15 25.30 26.92
C PRO A 215 6.56 25.68 27.39
N GLY A 216 7.47 24.71 27.37
CA GLY A 216 8.89 24.90 27.64
C GLY A 216 9.65 25.47 26.44
N VAL A 217 10.83 26.03 26.72
CA VAL A 217 11.76 26.52 25.70
C VAL A 217 13.14 25.94 25.99
N LEU A 218 13.78 25.35 24.99
CA LEU A 218 15.14 24.84 25.11
C LEU A 218 16.08 25.62 24.19
N SER A 219 17.07 26.29 24.77
CA SER A 219 18.12 26.97 24.03
C SER A 219 19.43 26.22 24.18
N LEU A 220 20.00 25.79 23.06
CA LEU A 220 21.21 24.97 22.99
C LEU A 220 22.38 25.82 22.46
N ALA A 221 23.53 25.65 23.10
CA ALA A 221 24.80 26.14 22.59
C ALA A 221 25.33 25.17 21.53
N MET A 222 25.72 25.70 20.38
CA MET A 222 26.24 24.92 19.25
C MET A 222 27.67 25.35 18.92
N SER A 223 28.52 24.42 18.50
CA SER A 223 29.90 24.74 18.09
C SER A 223 29.95 25.62 16.83
N SER A 224 28.96 25.50 15.94
CA SER A 224 28.87 26.33 14.73
C SER A 224 28.17 27.66 15.04
N SER A 225 28.80 28.78 14.72
CA SER A 225 28.22 30.13 14.90
C SER A 225 26.94 30.36 14.08
N THR A 226 26.75 29.62 12.98
CA THR A 226 25.53 29.72 12.15
C THR A 226 24.34 28.99 12.74
N LEU A 227 24.57 28.03 13.64
CA LEU A 227 23.54 27.24 14.31
C LEU A 227 23.37 27.66 15.77
N ASN A 228 24.32 28.44 16.31
CA ASN A 228 24.33 28.90 17.69
C ASN A 228 23.58 30.23 17.86
N PRO A 229 22.60 30.34 18.78
CA PRO A 229 21.96 29.26 19.53
C PRO A 229 20.94 28.49 18.68
N THR A 230 20.72 27.22 18.98
CA THR A 230 19.58 26.46 18.45
C THR A 230 18.47 26.47 19.48
N ILE A 231 17.34 27.08 19.16
CA ILE A 231 16.19 27.25 20.05
C ILE A 231 15.06 26.34 19.58
N ILE A 232 14.49 25.58 20.51
CA ILE A 232 13.35 24.70 20.30
C ILE A 232 12.20 25.21 21.18
N ASN A 233 11.07 25.51 20.57
CA ASN A 233 9.88 26.03 21.24
C ASN A 233 8.61 25.72 20.44
N LEU A 234 7.46 26.17 20.94
CA LEU A 234 6.20 26.15 20.19
C LEU A 234 5.90 27.50 19.55
N SER A 235 5.13 27.47 18.46
CA SER A 235 4.61 28.68 17.79
C SER A 235 3.64 29.48 18.67
N ALA A 236 2.89 28.77 19.51
CA ALA A 236 1.96 29.26 20.52
C ALA A 236 1.72 28.12 21.53
N ASP A 237 1.01 28.39 22.62
CA ASP A 237 0.50 27.32 23.48
C ASP A 237 -0.42 26.39 22.67
N ASP A 238 -0.31 25.07 22.88
CA ASP A 238 -0.91 24.05 22.01
C ASP A 238 -0.57 24.20 20.50
N GLY A 239 0.55 24.84 20.17
CA GLY A 239 0.95 25.16 18.80
C GLY A 239 1.74 24.07 18.08
N GLN A 240 2.47 24.48 17.04
CA GLN A 240 3.37 23.60 16.30
C GLN A 240 4.78 23.70 16.87
N LEU A 241 5.54 22.59 16.80
CA LEU A 241 6.95 22.58 17.19
C LEU A 241 7.76 23.39 16.17
N GLN A 242 8.62 24.27 16.68
CA GLN A 242 9.46 25.15 15.90
C GLN A 242 10.91 25.07 16.34
N ILE A 243 11.81 25.33 15.39
CA ILE A 243 13.25 25.42 15.62
C ILE A 243 13.79 26.69 14.98
N LYS A 244 14.63 27.41 15.72
CA LYS A 244 15.42 28.53 15.21
C LYS A 244 16.90 28.21 15.38
N GLU A 245 17.66 28.27 14.29
CA GLU A 245 19.10 27.98 14.29
C GLU A 245 19.90 29.26 14.01
N GLY A 246 20.61 29.76 15.03
CA GLY A 246 21.36 31.01 14.96
C GLY A 246 20.48 32.20 14.56
N ASN A 247 20.93 32.92 13.53
CA ASN A 247 20.22 34.10 13.01
C ASN A 247 19.19 33.76 11.91
N ASN A 248 18.99 32.48 11.59
CA ASN A 248 18.03 32.09 10.57
C ASN A 248 16.59 32.31 11.05
N ALA A 249 15.66 32.37 10.09
CA ALA A 249 14.24 32.39 10.39
C ALA A 249 13.80 31.09 11.08
N THR A 250 12.82 31.21 11.97
CA THR A 250 12.22 30.05 12.64
C THR A 250 11.55 29.14 11.61
N THR A 251 11.83 27.85 11.72
CA THR A 251 11.25 26.80 10.85
C THR A 251 10.35 25.90 11.67
N THR A 252 9.13 25.65 11.16
CA THR A 252 8.18 24.71 11.76
C THR A 252 8.54 23.27 11.39
N ILE A 253 8.49 22.37 12.38
CA ILE A 253 8.84 20.95 12.25
C ILE A 253 7.61 20.06 12.09
N THR A 254 6.55 20.33 12.85
CA THR A 254 5.30 19.54 12.80
C THR A 254 4.33 20.11 11.77
N THR A 255 3.46 19.27 11.21
CA THR A 255 2.44 19.72 10.25
C THR A 255 1.31 20.47 10.95
N GLU A 256 0.51 21.22 10.19
CA GLU A 256 -0.70 21.89 10.70
C GLU A 256 -1.82 20.92 11.13
N ARG A 257 -1.65 19.62 10.85
CA ARG A 257 -2.62 18.58 11.25
C ARG A 257 -2.44 18.15 12.69
N VAL A 258 -1.33 18.52 13.33
CA VAL A 258 -1.03 18.17 14.71
C VAL A 258 -0.74 19.41 15.53
N GLN A 259 -0.99 19.29 16.82
CA GLN A 259 -0.70 20.27 17.85
C GLN A 259 0.13 19.62 18.95
N ILE A 260 0.99 20.39 19.59
CA ILE A 260 1.79 19.93 20.73
C ILE A 260 1.05 20.30 22.01
N ASN A 261 0.39 19.33 22.64
CA ASN A 261 -0.40 19.54 23.86
C ASN A 261 0.41 19.55 25.15
N ASN A 262 1.68 19.18 25.07
CA ASN A 262 2.61 19.30 26.18
C ASN A 262 4.02 19.28 25.61
N LEU A 263 4.82 20.30 25.91
CA LEU A 263 6.26 20.33 25.66
C LEU A 263 6.96 20.79 26.93
N ILE A 264 7.46 19.85 27.72
CA ILE A 264 8.22 20.16 28.94
C ILE A 264 9.66 19.70 28.76
N PHE A 265 10.58 20.61 29.09
CA PHE A 265 12.00 20.29 29.23
C PHE A 265 12.35 20.24 30.71
N THR A 266 13.08 19.21 31.14
CA THR A 266 13.56 19.08 32.52
C THR A 266 15.07 18.99 32.52
N ASN A 267 15.75 19.81 33.33
CA ASN A 267 17.20 19.73 33.47
C ASN A 267 17.56 18.70 34.56
N PHE A 268 18.14 17.57 34.16
CA PHE A 268 18.63 16.49 35.03
C PHE A 268 20.15 16.53 35.25
N SER A 269 20.80 17.66 34.94
CA SER A 269 22.25 17.87 35.11
C SER A 269 22.59 18.08 36.60
N ALA A 270 22.48 17.03 37.41
CA ALA A 270 22.77 17.08 38.83
C ALA A 270 24.29 17.19 39.06
N SER A 271 24.85 18.39 39.23
CA SER A 271 26.28 18.68 39.52
C SER A 271 27.34 18.01 38.60
N SER A 272 26.89 17.31 37.57
CA SER A 272 27.66 16.57 36.59
C SER A 272 28.22 17.54 35.56
N THR A 273 29.42 17.27 35.06
CA THR A 273 29.97 17.98 33.89
C THR A 273 29.19 17.72 32.61
N ARG A 274 28.42 16.62 32.59
CA ARG A 274 27.55 16.25 31.46
C ARG A 274 26.14 16.73 31.70
N GLU A 275 25.68 17.60 30.80
CA GLU A 275 24.32 18.08 30.82
C GLU A 275 23.36 17.01 30.28
N ASN A 276 22.26 16.81 31.00
CA ASN A 276 21.23 15.82 30.67
C ASN A 276 19.85 16.47 30.71
N ILE A 277 19.13 16.41 29.59
CA ILE A 277 17.84 17.08 29.41
C ILE A 277 16.76 16.03 29.20
N GLY A 278 15.77 16.02 30.10
CA GLY A 278 14.50 15.34 29.94
C GLY A 278 13.59 16.09 28.98
N VAL A 279 12.86 15.36 28.16
CA VAL A 279 11.88 15.88 27.20
C VAL A 279 10.58 15.09 27.36
N ASP A 280 9.52 15.79 27.71
CA ASP A 280 8.15 15.26 27.78
C ASP A 280 7.32 15.92 26.68
N LEU A 281 6.93 15.14 25.68
CA LEU A 281 6.25 15.61 24.48
C LEU A 281 4.91 14.88 24.32
N THR A 282 3.81 15.63 24.28
CA THR A 282 2.49 15.11 23.88
C THR A 282 2.06 15.75 22.57
N VAL A 283 1.81 14.93 21.55
CA VAL A 283 1.34 15.39 20.23
C VAL A 283 -0.10 14.91 20.05
N GLY A 284 -1.01 15.84 19.76
CA GLY A 284 -2.40 15.55 19.42
C GLY A 284 -2.72 15.86 17.96
N TYR A 285 -3.65 15.13 17.36
CA TYR A 285 -4.23 15.52 16.08
C TYR A 285 -5.20 16.69 16.28
N VAL A 286 -5.15 17.70 15.41
CA VAL A 286 -6.08 18.83 15.44
C VAL A 286 -7.47 18.32 15.02
N SER A 287 -8.33 18.05 16.01
CA SER A 287 -9.72 17.66 15.79
C SER A 287 -10.65 18.69 16.39
N SER A 288 -11.65 19.11 15.63
CA SER A 288 -12.56 20.18 16.04
C SER A 288 -13.85 19.69 16.69
N THR A 289 -14.18 18.38 16.69
CA THR A 289 -15.37 17.83 17.40
C THR A 289 -15.60 16.32 17.22
N ASP A 290 -14.97 15.69 16.23
CA ASP A 290 -15.29 14.32 15.85
C ASP A 290 -14.37 13.30 16.54
N ILE A 291 -14.97 12.39 17.32
CA ILE A 291 -14.26 11.34 18.07
C ILE A 291 -13.43 10.42 17.16
N ASN A 292 -13.80 10.33 15.88
CA ASN A 292 -13.07 9.55 14.89
C ASN A 292 -11.69 10.15 14.53
N PHE A 293 -11.48 11.43 14.85
CA PHE A 293 -10.24 12.18 14.59
C PHE A 293 -9.46 12.48 15.87
N GLN A 294 -9.78 11.80 16.98
CA GLN A 294 -9.01 11.90 18.21
C GLN A 294 -7.83 10.91 18.18
N SER A 295 -6.62 11.47 18.20
CA SER A 295 -5.39 10.73 18.45
C SER A 295 -4.44 11.63 19.23
N SER A 296 -3.79 11.04 20.22
CA SER A 296 -2.74 11.69 20.99
C SER A 296 -1.65 10.68 21.28
N GLN A 297 -0.40 11.13 21.25
CA GLN A 297 0.78 10.33 21.55
C GLN A 297 1.68 11.11 22.49
N THR A 298 1.90 10.56 23.68
CA THR A 298 2.90 11.06 24.63
C THR A 298 4.19 10.27 24.50
N LEU A 299 5.32 10.96 24.57
CA LEU A 299 6.67 10.42 24.54
C LEU A 299 7.51 11.10 25.62
N HIS A 300 8.34 10.29 26.28
CA HIS A 300 9.26 10.74 27.32
C HIS A 300 10.66 10.24 26.98
N THR A 301 11.67 11.09 27.09
CA THR A 301 13.07 10.70 26.91
C THR A 301 13.99 11.58 27.75
N ALA A 302 15.21 11.11 28.01
CA ALA A 302 16.29 11.90 28.58
C ALA A 302 17.52 11.77 27.70
N VAL A 303 18.16 12.90 27.39
CA VAL A 303 19.22 12.98 26.41
C VAL A 303 20.39 13.78 26.97
N SER A 304 21.58 13.19 26.93
CA SER A 304 22.81 13.87 27.32
C SER A 304 23.43 14.62 26.14
N VAL A 305 23.99 15.80 26.43
CA VAL A 305 24.79 16.59 25.50
C VAL A 305 26.11 15.86 25.19
N ARG A 306 26.63 16.03 23.97
CA ARG A 306 27.90 15.42 23.54
C ARG A 306 29.06 16.37 23.84
N GLU A 307 30.16 15.79 24.35
CA GLU A 307 31.46 16.46 24.50
C GLU A 307 32.18 16.62 23.14
#